data_AF-A0A803LNS1-F1
#
_entry.id   AF-A0A803LNS1-F1
#
_cell.length_a   1.000
_cell.length_b   1.000
_cell.length_c   1.000
_cell.angle_alpha   90.00
_cell.angle_beta   90.00
_cell.angle_gamma   90.00
#
_symmetry.space_group_name_H-M   'P 1'
#
loop_
_entity.id
_entity.type
_entity.pdbx_description
1 polymer ?
#
loop_
_entity_poly.entity_id
_entity_poly.type
_entity_poly.pdbx_seq_one_letter_code
_entity_poly.pdbx_strand_id
1 'polypeptide(L)'
;MIIPIYKIARPSEYLAITGWKIQDIKLAKKALILPGQRYVRVNVSPVNYTFNVQAMSAEKLPFVLPAVFTIGPRVDDDHHACLVLYAKLMAPHDMNSDHVHQLVQGIIEGETRFLAATMTMEEVFKGTKEFKKEVFEKVQLELNQFGLFIYNANIKQLVDVPGHEYFSYLGQKTQMEAANQAKVDVAEAKMKGEVGAKQREGETAQNAAKIDAETKIISLQRQGEGKKAEVKVKSEIKIFENQKEADVAKANAELAALKAGWSKSAQLAEVEAAQVVSLRGAELQVEVEKKNALTRTEKLRADLLSKATVEYDIKVLILMNFC
;
A
#
# COMPACT_ATOMS: atom_id res chain seq x y z
N MET A 1 75.74 59.31 43.32
CA MET A 1 75.38 57.88 43.40
C MET A 1 74.06 57.69 42.67
N ILE A 2 74.06 57.14 41.45
CA ILE A 2 72.83 56.91 40.69
C ILE A 2 72.30 55.54 41.12
N ILE A 3 71.21 55.53 41.90
CA ILE A 3 70.65 54.32 42.50
C ILE A 3 69.83 53.58 41.43
N PRO A 4 70.03 52.26 41.23
CA PRO A 4 69.24 51.49 40.29
C PRO A 4 67.78 51.40 40.76
N ILE A 5 66.83 51.56 39.84
CA ILE A 5 65.40 51.62 40.15
C ILE A 5 64.75 50.29 39.78
N TYR A 6 64.07 49.65 40.73
CA TYR A 6 63.29 48.45 40.47
C TYR A 6 61.91 48.80 39.91
N LYS A 7 61.55 48.21 38.77
CA LYS A 7 60.24 48.39 38.12
C LYS A 7 59.58 47.05 37.84
N ILE A 8 58.26 47.04 38.00
CA ILE A 8 57.39 45.88 37.79
C ILE A 8 56.31 46.31 36.79
N ALA A 9 56.03 45.47 35.80
CA ALA A 9 54.94 45.63 34.85
C ALA A 9 53.65 44.98 35.39
N ARG A 10 52.50 45.48 34.90
CA ARG A 10 51.19 44.88 35.19
C ARG A 10 51.05 43.50 34.52
N PRO A 11 50.04 42.68 34.89
CA PRO A 11 49.84 41.36 34.30
C PRO A 11 49.76 41.37 32.77
N SER A 12 49.09 42.36 32.18
CA SER A 12 48.95 42.56 30.73
C SER A 12 50.06 43.40 30.09
N GLU A 13 51.12 43.74 30.81
CA GLU A 13 52.20 44.60 30.33
C GLU A 13 53.56 43.89 30.40
N TYR A 14 54.50 44.30 29.55
CA TYR A 14 55.91 43.94 29.62
C TYR A 14 56.77 45.20 29.67
N LEU A 15 57.93 45.14 30.33
CA LEU A 15 58.95 46.16 30.24
C LEU A 15 59.86 45.85 29.06
N ALA A 16 59.86 46.72 28.05
CA ALA A 16 60.87 46.74 26.99
C ALA A 16 62.03 47.62 27.45
N ILE A 17 63.21 47.03 27.61
CA ILE A 17 64.39 47.68 28.19
C ILE A 17 65.50 47.74 27.14
N THR A 18 66.09 48.91 26.99
CA THR A 18 67.19 49.19 26.06
C THR A 18 68.30 49.96 26.77
N GLY A 19 69.50 49.99 26.21
CA GLY A 19 70.63 50.77 26.74
C GLY A 19 71.77 49.91 27.24
N TRP A 20 72.49 50.38 28.26
CA TRP A 20 73.80 49.82 28.62
C TRP A 20 73.76 48.29 28.85
N LYS A 21 74.61 47.57 28.10
CA LYS A 21 74.81 46.11 28.13
C LYS A 21 73.64 45.30 27.54
N ILE A 22 72.74 45.95 26.80
CA ILE A 22 71.65 45.33 26.03
C ILE A 22 71.87 45.68 24.56
N GLN A 23 72.04 44.68 23.69
CA GLN A 23 72.34 44.92 22.27
C GLN A 23 71.12 45.37 21.45
N ASP A 24 69.92 44.97 21.85
CA ASP A 24 68.70 45.20 21.07
C ASP A 24 67.53 45.60 22.00
N ILE A 25 66.63 44.68 22.34
CA ILE A 25 65.59 44.90 23.36
C ILE A 25 65.53 43.71 24.31
N LYS A 26 65.46 43.97 25.61
CA LYS A 26 65.18 42.96 26.63
C LYS A 26 63.76 43.14 27.15
N LEU A 27 62.94 42.09 27.02
CA LEU A 27 61.59 42.04 27.56
C LEU A 27 61.58 41.37 28.93
N ALA A 28 60.95 42.00 29.92
CA ALA A 28 60.83 41.44 31.27
C ALA A 28 59.56 41.92 31.98
N LYS A 29 58.94 41.07 32.81
CA LYS A 29 57.85 41.47 33.72
C LYS A 29 58.35 42.31 34.91
N LYS A 30 59.57 42.05 35.35
CA LYS A 30 60.22 42.73 36.46
C LYS A 30 61.71 42.90 36.16
N ALA A 31 62.24 44.09 36.37
CA ALA A 31 63.65 44.34 36.09
C ALA A 31 64.21 45.46 36.97
N LEU A 32 65.50 45.32 37.29
CA LEU A 32 66.29 46.37 37.89
C LEU A 32 66.87 47.22 36.75
N ILE A 33 66.43 48.47 36.65
CA ILE A 33 66.88 49.40 35.61
C ILE A 33 68.16 50.08 36.09
N LEU A 34 69.26 49.81 35.38
CA LEU A 34 70.57 50.38 35.68
C LEU A 34 70.71 51.80 35.11
N PRO A 35 71.60 52.64 35.68
CA PRO A 35 71.95 53.93 35.07
C PRO A 35 72.39 53.75 33.62
N GLY A 36 71.81 54.51 32.68
CA GLY A 36 72.07 54.36 31.24
C GLY A 36 71.18 53.35 30.52
N GLN A 37 70.20 52.74 31.20
CA GLN A 37 69.13 51.96 30.58
C GLN A 37 67.83 52.79 30.51
N ARG A 38 67.08 52.62 29.43
CA ARG A 38 65.74 53.18 29.24
C ARG A 38 64.72 52.04 29.25
N TYR A 39 63.52 52.31 29.71
CA TYR A 39 62.43 51.34 29.70
C TYR A 39 61.15 51.97 29.17
N VAL A 40 60.34 51.16 28.48
CA VAL A 40 59.00 51.47 28.00
C VAL A 40 58.07 50.34 28.43
N ARG A 41 56.82 50.68 28.80
CA ARG A 41 55.79 49.68 29.10
C ARG A 41 55.03 49.35 27.82
N VAL A 42 54.93 48.06 27.53
CA VAL A 42 54.30 47.55 26.33
C VAL A 42 53.08 46.74 26.74
N ASN A 43 51.90 47.16 26.30
CA ASN A 43 50.66 46.44 26.56
C ASN A 43 50.49 45.30 25.55
N VAL A 44 50.16 44.10 26.03
CA VAL A 44 49.94 42.89 25.22
C VAL A 44 48.48 42.47 25.14
N SER A 45 47.56 43.24 25.73
CA SER A 45 46.13 42.98 25.64
C SER A 45 45.65 43.07 24.18
N PRO A 46 44.88 42.07 23.70
CA PRO A 46 44.31 42.12 22.36
C PRO A 46 43.24 43.20 22.27
N VAL A 47 43.13 43.82 21.09
CA VAL A 47 42.19 44.88 20.76
C VAL A 47 41.26 44.41 19.65
N ASN A 48 40.00 44.84 19.71
CA ASN A 48 39.00 44.54 18.68
C ASN A 48 38.98 45.64 17.63
N TYR A 49 39.23 45.27 16.38
CA TYR A 49 39.18 46.13 15.21
C TYR A 49 37.92 45.80 14.41
N THR A 50 37.02 46.78 14.29
CA THR A 50 35.81 46.67 13.48
C THR A 50 36.01 47.40 12.18
N PHE A 51 35.75 46.74 11.06
CA PHE A 51 35.88 47.37 9.75
C PHE A 51 34.81 46.89 8.78
N ASN A 52 34.53 47.74 7.79
CA ASN A 52 33.59 47.49 6.71
C ASN A 52 34.37 47.60 5.39
N VAL A 53 34.93 46.49 4.92
CA VAL A 53 35.70 46.51 3.66
C VAL A 53 34.74 46.64 2.50
N GLN A 54 34.91 47.69 1.70
CA GLN A 54 34.27 47.79 0.40
C GLN A 54 35.19 47.15 -0.65
N ALA A 55 34.69 46.13 -1.32
CA ALA A 55 35.42 45.38 -2.33
C ALA A 55 34.56 45.16 -3.59
N MET A 56 35.22 44.76 -4.67
CA MET A 56 34.56 44.37 -5.93
C MET A 56 34.90 42.92 -6.23
N SER A 57 33.90 42.15 -6.66
CA SER A 57 34.12 40.77 -7.14
C SER A 57 34.81 40.76 -8.51
N ALA A 58 35.21 39.58 -8.99
CA ALA A 58 35.72 39.38 -10.35
C ALA A 58 34.72 39.85 -11.44
N GLU A 59 33.42 39.81 -11.13
CA GLU A 59 32.32 40.27 -11.99
C GLU A 59 32.05 41.77 -11.91
N LYS A 60 32.88 42.50 -11.15
CA LYS A 60 32.75 43.94 -10.88
C LYS A 60 31.49 44.31 -10.10
N LEU A 61 30.95 43.38 -9.32
CA LEU A 61 29.85 43.66 -8.40
C LEU A 61 30.42 44.20 -7.08
N PRO A 62 30.01 45.39 -6.63
CA PRO A 62 30.49 45.96 -5.38
C PRO A 62 29.75 45.34 -4.20
N PHE A 63 30.47 45.05 -3.12
CA PHE A 63 29.91 44.53 -1.88
C PHE A 63 30.65 45.05 -0.65
N VAL A 64 29.98 44.98 0.51
CA VAL A 64 30.54 45.33 1.81
C VAL A 64 30.73 44.06 2.63
N LEU A 65 31.95 43.88 3.15
CA LEU A 65 32.28 42.83 4.11
C LEU A 65 32.47 43.46 5.51
N PRO A 66 31.44 43.40 6.38
CA PRO A 66 31.59 43.79 7.76
C PRO A 66 32.30 42.68 8.54
N ALA A 67 33.41 43.00 9.19
CA ALA A 67 34.12 42.04 10.02
C ALA A 67 34.76 42.67 11.26
N VAL A 68 34.97 41.81 12.26
CA VAL A 68 35.56 42.18 13.55
C VAL A 68 36.71 41.27 13.85
N PHE A 69 37.91 41.83 14.00
CA PHE A 69 39.13 41.08 14.23
C PHE A 69 39.69 41.43 15.61
N THR A 70 39.96 40.42 16.42
CA THR A 70 40.64 40.56 17.70
C THR A 70 42.13 40.31 17.48
N ILE A 71 42.92 41.38 17.53
CA ILE A 71 44.34 41.35 17.17
C ILE A 71 45.17 41.80 18.37
N GLY A 72 46.29 41.12 18.61
CA GLY A 72 47.25 41.52 19.62
C GLY A 72 48.58 40.79 19.43
N PRO A 73 49.63 41.18 20.17
CA PRO A 73 50.89 40.46 20.13
C PRO A 73 50.73 39.06 20.72
N ARG A 74 51.45 38.09 20.15
CA ARG A 74 51.47 36.71 20.64
C ARG A 74 52.43 36.58 21.82
N VAL A 75 51.93 36.15 22.98
CA VAL A 75 52.71 36.04 24.23
C VAL A 75 53.38 34.68 24.40
N ASP A 76 52.87 33.63 23.73
CA ASP A 76 53.26 32.23 23.95
C ASP A 76 54.47 31.75 23.13
N ASP A 77 55.17 32.62 22.38
CA ASP A 77 56.34 32.20 21.61
C ASP A 77 57.56 31.98 22.50
N ASP A 78 58.17 30.79 22.43
CA ASP A 78 59.36 30.35 23.20
C ASP A 78 60.55 31.33 23.14
N HIS A 79 60.65 32.12 22.07
CA HIS A 79 61.74 33.07 21.85
C HIS A 79 61.31 34.54 21.98
N HIS A 80 60.04 34.81 22.29
CA HIS A 80 59.45 36.16 22.32
C HIS A 80 59.70 37.01 21.05
N ALA A 81 60.01 36.39 19.91
CA ALA A 81 60.42 37.08 18.68
C ALA A 81 59.32 38.05 18.19
N CYS A 82 58.07 37.61 18.17
CA CYS A 82 56.92 38.45 17.83
C CYS A 82 56.75 39.62 18.81
N LEU A 83 56.96 39.38 20.11
CA LEU A 83 56.84 40.39 21.14
C LEU A 83 57.98 41.43 21.06
N VAL A 84 59.17 41.02 20.62
CA VAL A 84 60.30 41.92 20.33
C VAL A 84 60.00 42.77 19.09
N LEU A 85 59.49 42.18 18.00
CA LEU A 85 59.10 42.92 16.79
C LEU A 85 58.04 43.97 17.10
N TYR A 86 57.00 43.57 17.83
CA TYR A 86 55.96 44.47 18.33
C TYR A 86 56.55 45.58 19.23
N ALA A 87 57.47 45.23 20.14
CA ALA A 87 58.13 46.22 20.99
C ALA A 87 59.05 47.19 20.23
N LYS A 88 59.57 46.81 19.06
CA LYS A 88 60.39 47.70 18.21
C LYS A 88 59.55 48.64 17.36
N LEU A 89 58.54 48.08 16.70
CA LEU A 89 57.80 48.76 15.64
C LEU A 89 56.59 49.49 16.18
N MET A 90 55.91 48.92 17.17
CA MET A 90 54.59 49.38 17.62
C MET A 90 54.61 50.01 19.02
N ALA A 91 55.49 49.61 19.93
CA ALA A 91 55.53 50.15 21.30
C ALA A 91 55.69 51.68 21.49
N PRO A 92 56.22 52.48 20.53
CA PRO A 92 56.17 53.94 20.67
C PRO A 92 54.72 54.49 20.64
N HIS A 93 53.78 53.69 20.13
CA HIS A 93 52.39 54.03 19.95
C HIS A 93 51.51 53.06 20.74
N ASP A 94 50.49 53.57 21.44
CA ASP A 94 49.48 52.67 22.03
C ASP A 94 48.73 51.93 20.90
N MET A 95 48.26 50.70 21.13
CA MET A 95 47.45 49.97 20.14
C MET A 95 46.15 50.70 19.78
N ASN A 96 45.69 51.62 20.65
CA ASN A 96 44.57 52.50 20.39
C ASN A 96 44.94 53.77 19.60
N SER A 97 46.20 53.93 19.23
CA SER A 97 46.61 55.05 18.39
C SER A 97 46.05 54.88 16.97
N ASP A 98 45.64 56.00 16.38
CA ASP A 98 45.10 56.04 15.03
C ASP A 98 46.08 55.43 14.00
N HIS A 99 47.38 55.53 14.24
CA HIS A 99 48.41 55.01 13.34
C HIS A 99 48.40 53.47 13.25
N VAL A 100 48.36 52.78 14.40
CA VAL A 100 48.31 51.32 14.42
C VAL A 100 46.98 50.82 13.88
N HIS A 101 45.88 51.51 14.20
CA HIS A 101 44.57 51.21 13.64
C HIS A 101 44.55 51.33 12.12
N GLN A 102 45.09 52.42 11.56
CA GLN A 102 45.18 52.64 10.11
C GLN A 102 46.07 51.62 9.42
N LEU A 103 47.19 51.23 10.03
CA LEU A 103 48.09 50.21 9.47
C LEU A 103 47.38 48.85 9.37
N VAL A 104 46.79 48.39 10.48
CA VAL A 104 46.05 47.11 10.54
C VAL A 104 44.87 47.13 9.58
N GLN A 105 44.12 48.24 9.55
CA GLN A 105 43.01 48.42 8.62
C GLN A 105 43.48 48.37 7.16
N GLY A 106 44.58 49.04 6.81
CA GLY A 106 45.13 49.06 5.46
C GLY A 106 45.56 47.68 4.97
N ILE A 107 46.23 46.88 5.83
CA ILE A 107 46.62 45.51 5.52
C ILE A 107 45.39 44.64 5.25
N ILE A 108 44.42 44.68 6.17
CA ILE A 108 43.23 43.84 6.06
C ILE A 108 42.38 44.23 4.85
N GLU A 109 42.15 45.52 4.63
CA GLU A 109 41.41 46.00 3.46
C GLU A 109 42.11 45.66 2.15
N GLY A 110 43.44 45.80 2.11
CA GLY A 110 44.26 45.47 0.94
C GLY A 110 44.12 44.00 0.55
N GLU A 111 44.40 43.10 1.47
CA GLU A 111 44.37 41.65 1.22
C GLU A 111 42.96 41.13 0.96
N THR A 112 41.97 41.61 1.73
CA THR A 112 40.57 41.23 1.52
C THR A 112 40.08 41.69 0.14
N ARG A 113 40.45 42.91 -0.29
CA ARG A 113 40.08 43.44 -1.61
C ARG A 113 40.76 42.67 -2.74
N PHE A 114 42.02 42.28 -2.55
CA PHE A 114 42.75 41.45 -3.52
C PHE A 114 42.07 40.09 -3.72
N LEU A 115 41.73 39.38 -2.65
CA LEU A 115 41.04 38.09 -2.72
C LEU A 115 39.60 38.20 -3.26
N ALA A 116 38.90 39.27 -2.90
CA ALA A 116 37.58 39.53 -3.44
C ALA A 116 37.60 39.69 -4.98
N ALA A 117 38.64 40.33 -5.52
CA ALA A 117 38.75 40.57 -6.95
C ALA A 117 39.03 39.30 -7.78
N THR A 118 39.54 38.23 -7.16
CA THR A 118 39.84 36.97 -7.84
C THR A 118 38.68 35.99 -7.87
N MET A 119 37.68 36.17 -6.99
CA MET A 119 36.54 35.26 -6.85
C MET A 119 35.26 35.85 -7.46
N THR A 120 34.37 34.97 -7.92
CA THR A 120 33.03 35.37 -8.34
C THR A 120 32.14 35.69 -7.15
N MET A 121 31.08 36.44 -7.38
CA MET A 121 30.18 36.86 -6.30
C MET A 121 29.51 35.66 -5.61
N GLU A 122 29.14 34.65 -6.40
CA GLU A 122 28.55 33.41 -5.89
C GLU A 122 29.53 32.58 -5.08
N GLU A 123 30.81 32.52 -5.47
CA GLU A 123 31.84 31.80 -4.74
C GLU A 123 32.12 32.45 -3.38
N VAL A 124 32.16 33.79 -3.30
CA VAL A 124 32.32 34.49 -2.01
C VAL A 124 31.10 34.23 -1.11
N PHE A 125 29.89 34.14 -1.69
CA PHE A 125 28.66 33.88 -0.95
C PHE A 125 28.49 32.41 -0.51
N LYS A 126 28.75 31.44 -1.40
CA LYS A 126 28.63 30.00 -1.12
C LYS A 126 29.84 29.47 -0.34
N GLY A 127 31.03 29.93 -0.72
CA GLY A 127 32.34 29.55 -0.18
C GLY A 127 32.79 30.41 0.99
N THR A 128 31.87 31.01 1.78
CA THR A 128 32.25 31.93 2.86
C THR A 128 33.23 31.30 3.86
N LYS A 129 33.22 29.98 4.06
CA LYS A 129 34.20 29.33 4.95
C LYS A 129 35.62 29.31 4.36
N GLU A 130 35.75 29.03 3.07
CA GLU A 130 37.04 28.97 2.38
C GLU A 130 37.59 30.38 2.21
N PHE A 131 36.75 31.33 1.78
CA PHE A 131 37.11 32.74 1.71
C PHE A 131 37.58 33.29 3.06
N LYS A 132 36.87 32.99 4.16
CA LYS A 132 37.29 33.39 5.51
C LYS A 132 38.69 32.85 5.86
N LYS A 133 38.97 31.60 5.52
CA LYS A 133 40.24 30.96 5.80
C LYS A 133 41.37 31.58 4.99
N GLU A 134 41.14 31.83 3.70
CA GLU A 134 42.15 32.41 2.81
C GLU A 134 42.46 33.86 3.20
N VAL A 135 41.44 34.67 3.50
CA VAL A 135 41.63 36.03 4.04
C VAL A 135 42.42 35.98 5.35
N PHE A 136 42.07 35.06 6.25
CA PHE A 136 42.77 34.92 7.53
C PHE A 136 44.25 34.57 7.33
N GLU A 137 44.57 33.60 6.46
CA GLU A 137 45.95 33.19 6.20
C GLU A 137 46.79 34.31 5.58
N LYS A 138 46.26 35.03 4.58
CA LYS A 138 46.96 36.14 3.93
C LYS A 138 47.19 37.30 4.87
N VAL A 139 46.16 37.73 5.61
CA VAL A 139 46.28 38.82 6.57
C VAL A 139 47.24 38.45 7.71
N GLN A 140 47.22 37.20 8.20
CA GLN A 140 48.12 36.77 9.26
C GLN A 140 49.59 36.82 8.82
N LEU A 141 49.91 36.51 7.56
CA LEU A 141 51.28 36.59 7.03
C LEU A 141 51.82 38.02 7.05
N GLU A 142 51.00 39.01 6.70
CA GLU A 142 51.39 40.43 6.75
C GLU A 142 51.51 40.93 8.19
N LEU A 143 50.56 40.57 9.07
CA LEU A 143 50.58 40.97 10.49
C LEU A 143 51.76 40.37 11.26
N ASN A 144 52.24 39.18 10.88
CA ASN A 144 53.41 38.55 11.49
C ASN A 144 54.68 39.43 11.39
N GLN A 145 54.81 40.23 10.33
CA GLN A 145 55.96 41.14 10.14
C GLN A 145 56.02 42.22 11.23
N PHE A 146 54.87 42.57 11.80
CA PHE A 146 54.73 43.54 12.90
C PHE A 146 54.65 42.88 14.28
N GLY A 147 54.76 41.55 14.35
CA GLY A 147 54.61 40.80 15.60
C GLY A 147 53.16 40.72 16.11
N LEU A 148 52.18 40.94 15.23
CA LEU A 148 50.76 40.91 15.55
C LEU A 148 50.13 39.58 15.16
N PHE A 149 49.17 39.14 15.97
CA PHE A 149 48.47 37.88 15.79
C PHE A 149 46.96 38.06 15.91
N ILE A 150 46.22 37.42 15.02
CA ILE A 150 44.75 37.40 15.04
C ILE A 150 44.31 36.27 15.99
N TYR A 151 43.79 36.64 17.15
CA TYR A 151 43.20 35.70 18.10
C TYR A 151 41.82 35.22 17.65
N ASN A 152 41.03 36.10 17.02
CA ASN A 152 39.70 35.79 16.53
C ASN A 152 39.36 36.69 15.33
N ALA A 153 38.64 36.13 14.36
CA ALA A 153 38.07 36.87 13.25
C ALA A 153 36.59 36.49 13.09
N ASN A 154 35.71 37.46 13.35
CA ASN A 154 34.28 37.31 13.12
C ASN A 154 33.87 38.09 11.87
N ILE A 155 33.79 37.37 10.76
CA ILE A 155 33.32 37.89 9.48
C ILE A 155 31.80 37.68 9.42
N LYS A 156 31.04 38.79 9.36
CA LYS A 156 29.58 38.78 9.24
C LYS A 156 29.16 38.45 7.80
N GLN A 157 27.85 38.34 7.59
CA GLN A 157 27.29 38.16 6.26
C GLN A 157 27.59 39.39 5.38
N LEU A 158 27.85 39.13 4.10
CA LEU A 158 28.07 40.15 3.09
C LEU A 158 26.80 41.01 2.94
N VAL A 159 26.99 42.32 2.75
CA VAL A 159 25.92 43.29 2.58
C VAL A 159 26.10 44.00 1.24
N ASP A 160 24.99 44.28 0.55
CA ASP A 160 25.04 45.07 -0.67
C ASP A 160 25.49 46.50 -0.37
N VAL A 161 26.20 47.13 -1.30
CA VAL A 161 26.45 48.56 -1.24
C VAL A 161 25.11 49.31 -1.44
N PRO A 162 24.85 50.42 -0.72
CA PRO A 162 23.63 51.20 -0.90
C PRO A 162 23.39 51.55 -2.38
N GLY A 163 22.24 51.15 -2.92
CA GLY A 163 21.88 51.30 -4.34
C GLY A 163 21.95 50.01 -5.17
N HIS A 164 22.49 48.94 -4.62
CA HIS A 164 22.44 47.59 -5.20
C HIS A 164 21.63 46.65 -4.29
N GLU A 165 20.89 45.70 -4.88
CA GLU A 165 20.03 44.75 -4.15
C GLU A 165 20.35 43.29 -4.54
N TYR A 166 21.58 43.03 -4.97
CA TYR A 166 21.97 41.75 -5.54
C TYR A 166 21.80 40.60 -4.53
N PHE A 167 22.26 40.76 -3.28
CA PHE A 167 22.11 39.72 -2.26
C PHE A 167 20.66 39.47 -1.86
N SER A 168 19.82 40.51 -1.90
CA SER A 168 18.39 40.38 -1.62
C SER A 168 17.72 39.50 -2.67
N TYR A 169 17.97 39.76 -3.96
CA TYR A 169 17.44 38.93 -5.05
C TYR A 169 18.05 37.53 -5.09
N LEU A 170 19.36 37.41 -4.83
CA LEU A 170 20.04 36.11 -4.77
C LEU A 170 19.46 35.24 -3.65
N GLY A 171 19.28 35.80 -2.45
CA GLY A 171 18.66 35.11 -1.33
C GLY A 171 17.23 34.65 -1.65
N GLN A 172 16.42 35.50 -2.27
CA GLN A 172 15.08 35.14 -2.73
C GLN A 172 15.12 34.02 -3.79
N LYS A 173 16.01 34.11 -4.78
CA LYS A 173 16.19 33.10 -5.82
C LYS A 173 16.54 31.74 -5.21
N THR A 174 17.51 31.69 -4.30
CA THR A 174 17.92 30.44 -3.63
C THR A 174 16.79 29.84 -2.78
N GLN A 175 16.01 30.67 -2.07
CA GLN A 175 14.83 30.20 -1.33
C GLN A 175 13.75 29.64 -2.26
N MET A 176 13.48 30.32 -3.37
CA MET A 176 12.51 29.85 -4.37
C MET A 176 12.97 28.57 -5.07
N GLU A 177 14.25 28.46 -5.41
CA GLU A 177 14.85 27.24 -5.99
C GLU A 177 14.72 26.06 -5.03
N ALA A 178 15.08 26.23 -3.75
CA ALA A 178 14.93 25.19 -2.74
C ALA A 178 13.45 24.78 -2.54
N ALA A 179 12.53 25.75 -2.52
CA ALA A 179 11.10 25.48 -2.40
C ALA A 179 10.55 24.74 -3.64
N ASN A 180 10.99 25.11 -4.84
CA ASN A 180 10.58 24.44 -6.07
C ASN A 180 11.15 23.03 -6.16
N GLN A 181 12.42 22.83 -5.78
CA GLN A 181 13.01 21.49 -5.71
C GLN A 181 12.24 20.60 -4.75
N ALA A 182 11.93 21.09 -3.54
CA ALA A 182 11.13 20.35 -2.58
C ALA A 182 9.71 20.01 -3.12
N LYS A 183 9.09 20.91 -3.89
CA LYS A 183 7.81 20.63 -4.56
C LYS A 183 7.94 19.52 -5.62
N VAL A 184 9.02 19.54 -6.41
CA VAL A 184 9.31 18.50 -7.39
C VAL A 184 9.50 17.15 -6.70
N ASP A 185 10.31 17.10 -5.65
CA ASP A 185 10.59 15.87 -4.90
C ASP A 185 9.29 15.28 -4.27
N VAL A 186 8.43 16.14 -3.71
CA VAL A 186 7.12 15.73 -3.18
C VAL A 186 6.19 15.23 -4.29
N ALA A 187 6.16 15.89 -5.44
CA ALA A 187 5.35 15.47 -6.57
C ALA A 187 5.82 14.12 -7.13
N GLU A 188 7.12 13.91 -7.25
CA GLU A 188 7.71 12.65 -7.69
C GLU A 188 7.42 11.52 -6.69
N ALA A 189 7.56 11.77 -5.39
CA ALA A 189 7.23 10.82 -4.34
C ALA A 189 5.74 10.44 -4.36
N LYS A 190 4.83 11.41 -4.56
CA LYS A 190 3.40 11.15 -4.71
C LYS A 190 3.11 10.34 -5.96
N MET A 191 3.68 10.71 -7.10
CA MET A 191 3.51 9.97 -8.36
C MET A 191 3.95 8.51 -8.20
N LYS A 192 5.12 8.27 -7.61
CA LYS A 192 5.62 6.91 -7.35
C LYS A 192 4.73 6.14 -6.39
N GLY A 193 4.22 6.80 -5.34
CA GLY A 193 3.28 6.20 -4.39
C GLY A 193 1.95 5.81 -5.03
N GLU A 194 1.34 6.71 -5.81
CA GLU A 194 0.06 6.48 -6.50
C GLU A 194 0.16 5.40 -7.58
N VAL A 195 1.23 5.43 -8.39
CA VAL A 195 1.50 4.39 -9.40
C VAL A 195 1.71 3.04 -8.72
N GLY A 196 2.51 2.98 -7.65
CA GLY A 196 2.72 1.75 -6.88
C GLY A 196 1.42 1.21 -6.26
N ALA A 197 0.57 2.08 -5.74
CA ALA A 197 -0.74 1.70 -5.18
C ALA A 197 -1.67 1.13 -6.25
N LYS A 198 -1.84 1.83 -7.38
CA LYS A 198 -2.70 1.36 -8.49
C LYS A 198 -2.17 0.08 -9.12
N GLN A 199 -0.86 -0.09 -9.23
CA GLN A 199 -0.27 -1.32 -9.75
C GLN A 199 -0.58 -2.51 -8.84
N ARG A 200 -0.45 -2.35 -7.52
CA ARG A 200 -0.82 -3.39 -6.55
C ARG A 200 -2.32 -3.70 -6.58
N GLU A 201 -3.17 -2.69 -6.69
CA GLU A 201 -4.61 -2.86 -6.84
C GLU A 201 -4.95 -3.65 -8.13
N GLY A 202 -4.34 -3.28 -9.26
CA GLY A 202 -4.49 -3.98 -10.54
C GLY A 202 -4.03 -5.44 -10.46
N GLU A 203 -2.89 -5.72 -9.83
CA GLU A 203 -2.40 -7.09 -9.60
C GLU A 203 -3.36 -7.89 -8.72
N THR A 204 -3.87 -7.30 -7.64
CA THR A 204 -4.85 -7.98 -6.77
C THR A 204 -6.16 -8.26 -7.49
N ALA A 205 -6.66 -7.33 -8.31
CA ALA A 205 -7.88 -7.52 -9.09
C ALA A 205 -7.71 -8.60 -10.17
N GLN A 206 -6.57 -8.62 -10.87
CA GLN A 206 -6.25 -9.68 -11.83
C GLN A 206 -6.14 -11.05 -11.16
N ASN A 207 -5.47 -11.13 -10.01
CA ASN A 207 -5.33 -12.38 -9.26
C ASN A 207 -6.68 -12.86 -8.72
N ALA A 208 -7.51 -11.97 -8.18
CA ALA A 208 -8.87 -12.30 -7.77
C ALA A 208 -9.70 -12.82 -8.95
N ALA A 209 -9.65 -12.17 -10.11
CA ALA A 209 -10.36 -12.61 -11.31
C ALA A 209 -9.89 -14.00 -11.80
N LYS A 210 -8.58 -14.28 -11.74
CA LYS A 210 -8.03 -15.62 -12.05
C LYS A 210 -8.53 -16.67 -11.07
N ILE A 211 -8.47 -16.39 -9.77
CA ILE A 211 -8.96 -17.30 -8.72
C ILE A 211 -10.46 -17.56 -8.90
N ASP A 212 -11.26 -16.55 -9.19
CA ASP A 212 -12.70 -16.70 -9.43
C ASP A 212 -12.98 -17.54 -10.68
N ALA A 213 -12.22 -17.35 -11.76
CA ALA A 213 -12.33 -18.15 -12.97
C ALA A 213 -11.97 -19.62 -12.69
N GLU A 214 -10.85 -19.88 -12.01
CA GLU A 214 -10.45 -21.23 -11.59
C GLU A 214 -11.48 -21.87 -10.66
N THR A 215 -12.00 -21.11 -9.70
CA THR A 215 -13.05 -21.56 -8.77
C THR A 215 -14.32 -21.95 -9.52
N LYS A 216 -14.74 -21.15 -10.52
CA LYS A 216 -15.88 -21.49 -11.39
C LYS A 216 -15.62 -22.76 -12.19
N ILE A 217 -14.44 -22.94 -12.77
CA ILE A 217 -14.07 -24.15 -13.51
C ILE A 217 -14.14 -25.38 -12.59
N ILE A 218 -13.56 -25.31 -11.39
CA ILE A 218 -13.59 -26.40 -10.41
C ILE A 218 -15.04 -26.71 -9.98
N SER A 219 -15.86 -25.68 -9.75
CA SER A 219 -17.27 -25.86 -9.38
C SER A 219 -18.09 -26.52 -10.48
N LEU A 220 -17.89 -26.12 -11.74
CA LEU A 220 -18.54 -26.73 -12.91
C LEU A 220 -18.08 -28.17 -13.12
N GLN A 221 -16.80 -28.45 -12.92
CA GLN A 221 -16.27 -29.81 -13.02
C GLN A 221 -16.85 -30.71 -11.93
N ARG A 222 -16.88 -30.26 -10.66
CA ARG A 222 -17.55 -30.99 -9.57
C ARG A 222 -19.04 -31.20 -9.83
N GLN A 223 -19.73 -30.19 -10.38
CA GLN A 223 -21.14 -30.32 -10.74
C GLN A 223 -21.33 -31.30 -11.91
N GLY A 224 -20.43 -31.31 -12.89
CA GLY A 224 -20.41 -32.27 -13.99
C GLY A 224 -20.20 -33.70 -13.50
N GLU A 225 -19.25 -33.91 -12.58
CA GLU A 225 -19.01 -35.20 -11.92
C GLU A 225 -20.22 -35.63 -11.08
N GLY A 226 -20.81 -34.72 -10.32
CA GLY A 226 -22.04 -34.96 -9.55
C GLY A 226 -23.22 -35.36 -10.44
N LYS A 227 -23.45 -34.63 -11.55
CA LYS A 227 -24.48 -34.98 -12.55
C LYS A 227 -24.19 -36.33 -13.21
N LYS A 228 -22.92 -36.65 -13.50
CA LYS A 228 -22.54 -37.95 -14.07
C LYS A 228 -22.80 -39.09 -13.09
N ALA A 229 -22.52 -38.90 -11.80
CA ALA A 229 -22.86 -39.86 -10.76
C ALA A 229 -24.38 -40.00 -10.60
N GLU A 230 -25.12 -38.89 -10.62
CA GLU A 230 -26.58 -38.90 -10.53
C GLU A 230 -27.23 -39.62 -11.73
N VAL A 231 -26.72 -39.40 -12.95
CA VAL A 231 -27.20 -40.11 -14.14
C VAL A 231 -26.89 -41.61 -14.06
N LYS A 232 -25.72 -42.01 -13.54
CA LYS A 232 -25.41 -43.43 -13.30
C LYS A 232 -26.39 -44.07 -12.33
N VAL A 233 -26.60 -43.45 -11.16
CA VAL A 233 -27.55 -43.93 -10.15
C VAL A 233 -28.97 -44.00 -10.72
N LYS A 234 -29.43 -42.96 -11.44
CA LYS A 234 -30.75 -42.98 -12.10
C LYS A 234 -30.86 -44.07 -13.16
N SER A 235 -29.79 -44.35 -13.90
CA SER A 235 -29.79 -45.43 -14.89
C SER A 235 -29.85 -46.81 -14.23
N GLU A 236 -29.14 -47.02 -13.11
CA GLU A 236 -29.20 -48.24 -12.32
C GLU A 236 -30.59 -48.44 -11.71
N ILE A 237 -31.20 -47.39 -11.17
CA ILE A 237 -32.58 -47.41 -10.66
C ILE A 237 -33.56 -47.79 -11.78
N LYS A 238 -33.45 -47.17 -12.96
CA LYS A 238 -34.33 -47.49 -14.10
C LYS A 238 -34.16 -48.93 -14.59
N ILE A 239 -32.94 -49.45 -14.60
CA ILE A 239 -32.69 -50.86 -14.95
C ILE A 239 -33.37 -51.77 -13.93
N PHE A 240 -33.28 -51.45 -12.64
CA PHE A 240 -33.94 -52.20 -11.58
C PHE A 240 -35.48 -52.11 -11.66
N GLU A 241 -36.04 -50.93 -11.94
CA GLU A 241 -37.48 -50.75 -12.17
C GLU A 241 -37.97 -51.56 -13.37
N ASN A 242 -37.26 -51.51 -14.50
CA ASN A 242 -37.59 -52.31 -15.69
C ASN A 242 -37.52 -53.83 -15.41
N GLN A 243 -36.55 -54.29 -14.61
CA GLN A 243 -36.46 -55.69 -14.20
C GLN A 243 -37.66 -56.08 -13.32
N LYS A 244 -38.00 -55.25 -12.33
CA LYS A 244 -39.19 -55.44 -11.48
C LYS A 244 -40.48 -55.48 -12.31
N GLU A 245 -40.65 -54.58 -13.27
CA GLU A 245 -41.80 -54.57 -14.16
C GLU A 245 -41.87 -55.81 -15.04
N ALA A 246 -40.73 -56.27 -15.57
CA ALA A 246 -40.66 -57.51 -16.35
C ALA A 246 -41.04 -58.75 -15.50
N ASP A 247 -40.60 -58.80 -14.24
CA ASP A 247 -40.95 -59.88 -13.31
C ASP A 247 -42.44 -59.85 -12.94
N VAL A 248 -43.01 -58.65 -12.71
CA VAL A 248 -44.45 -58.47 -12.49
C VAL A 248 -45.25 -58.86 -13.73
N ALA A 249 -44.79 -58.52 -14.93
CA ALA A 249 -45.43 -58.90 -16.18
C ALA A 249 -45.42 -60.42 -16.40
N LYS A 250 -44.31 -61.11 -16.07
CA LYS A 250 -44.24 -62.58 -16.08
C LYS A 250 -45.22 -63.20 -15.10
N ALA A 251 -45.24 -62.75 -13.84
CA ALA A 251 -46.17 -63.25 -12.84
C ALA A 251 -47.64 -63.01 -13.24
N ASN A 252 -47.95 -61.86 -13.84
CA ASN A 252 -49.29 -61.57 -14.37
C ASN A 252 -49.66 -62.45 -15.56
N ALA A 253 -48.72 -62.75 -16.47
CA ALA A 253 -48.95 -63.65 -17.58
C ALA A 253 -49.21 -65.09 -17.11
N GLU A 254 -48.48 -65.56 -16.10
CA GLU A 254 -48.70 -66.86 -15.46
C GLU A 254 -50.08 -66.93 -14.79
N LEU A 255 -50.47 -65.89 -14.04
CA LEU A 255 -51.80 -65.79 -13.45
C LEU A 255 -52.91 -65.77 -14.51
N ALA A 256 -52.70 -65.09 -15.64
CA ALA A 256 -53.66 -65.05 -16.74
C ALA A 256 -53.80 -66.42 -17.42
N ALA A 257 -52.70 -67.14 -17.62
CA ALA A 257 -52.71 -68.50 -18.17
C ALA A 257 -53.45 -69.47 -17.23
N LEU A 258 -53.24 -69.37 -15.92
CA LEU A 258 -53.98 -70.16 -14.93
C LEU A 258 -55.48 -69.86 -14.98
N LYS A 259 -55.87 -68.57 -14.98
CA LYS A 259 -57.27 -68.15 -15.08
C LYS A 259 -57.93 -68.65 -16.37
N ALA A 260 -57.24 -68.60 -17.50
CA ALA A 260 -57.74 -69.13 -18.76
C ALA A 260 -57.96 -70.66 -18.70
N GLY A 261 -57.07 -71.38 -18.01
CA GLY A 261 -57.26 -72.81 -17.73
C GLY A 261 -58.52 -73.10 -16.92
N TRP A 262 -58.76 -72.32 -15.85
CA TRP A 262 -59.94 -72.46 -14.98
C TRP A 262 -61.23 -72.06 -15.69
N SER A 263 -61.18 -71.06 -16.57
CA SER A 263 -62.33 -70.66 -17.39
C SER A 263 -62.72 -71.75 -18.40
N LYS A 264 -61.74 -72.44 -19.01
CA LYS A 264 -62.01 -73.55 -19.92
C LYS A 264 -62.66 -74.73 -19.20
N SER A 265 -62.21 -75.07 -17.99
CA SER A 265 -62.82 -76.15 -17.20
C SER A 265 -64.23 -75.78 -16.72
N ALA A 266 -64.47 -74.52 -16.33
CA ALA A 266 -65.82 -74.04 -15.97
C ALA A 266 -66.80 -74.12 -17.16
N GLN A 267 -66.37 -73.73 -18.36
CA GLN A 267 -67.21 -73.81 -19.57
C GLN A 267 -67.52 -75.26 -19.97
N LEU A 268 -66.59 -76.20 -19.79
CA LEU A 268 -66.85 -77.62 -20.02
C LEU A 268 -67.92 -78.18 -19.08
N ALA A 269 -67.88 -77.81 -17.80
CA ALA A 269 -68.88 -78.23 -16.82
C ALA A 269 -70.29 -77.67 -17.12
N GLU A 270 -70.38 -76.43 -17.62
CA GLU A 270 -71.67 -75.85 -18.06
C GLU A 270 -72.27 -76.59 -19.26
N VAL A 271 -71.45 -76.95 -20.25
CA VAL A 271 -71.91 -77.70 -21.43
C VAL A 271 -72.38 -79.10 -21.04
N GLU A 272 -71.64 -79.81 -20.18
CA GLU A 272 -72.06 -81.12 -19.68
C GLU A 272 -73.38 -81.04 -18.90
N ALA A 273 -73.55 -80.02 -18.04
CA ALA A 273 -74.80 -79.81 -17.31
C ALA A 273 -76.00 -79.55 -18.25
N ALA A 274 -75.82 -78.74 -19.29
CA ALA A 274 -76.85 -78.49 -20.30
C ALA A 274 -77.25 -79.76 -21.07
N GLN A 275 -76.29 -80.65 -21.34
CA GLN A 275 -76.52 -81.90 -22.05
C GLN A 275 -77.31 -82.93 -21.20
N VAL A 276 -77.11 -82.94 -19.88
CA VAL A 276 -77.91 -83.76 -18.96
C VAL A 276 -79.36 -83.29 -18.89
N VAL A 277 -79.61 -81.98 -18.94
CA VAL A 277 -80.96 -81.41 -18.93
C VAL A 277 -81.72 -81.74 -20.23
N SER A 278 -81.06 -81.70 -21.39
CA SER A 278 -81.71 -82.00 -22.68
C SER A 278 -82.13 -83.48 -22.80
N LEU A 279 -81.30 -84.42 -22.33
CA LEU A 279 -81.64 -85.85 -22.28
C LEU A 279 -82.87 -86.11 -21.41
N ARG A 280 -82.95 -85.48 -20.24
CA ARG A 280 -84.09 -85.64 -19.31
C ARG A 280 -85.39 -85.05 -19.85
N GLY A 281 -85.30 -84.00 -20.67
CA GLY A 281 -86.44 -83.45 -21.40
C GLY A 281 -87.04 -84.40 -22.44
N ALA A 282 -86.20 -85.19 -23.12
CA ALA A 282 -86.66 -86.14 -24.13
C ALA A 282 -87.41 -87.35 -23.53
N GLU A 283 -86.99 -87.85 -22.36
CA GLU A 283 -87.67 -88.97 -21.68
C GLU A 283 -89.10 -88.63 -21.24
N LEU A 284 -89.29 -87.42 -20.69
CA LEU A 284 -90.59 -86.92 -20.23
C LEU A 284 -91.62 -86.80 -21.38
N GLN A 285 -91.17 -86.51 -22.60
CA GLN A 285 -92.05 -86.34 -23.77
C GLN A 285 -92.70 -87.67 -24.19
N VAL A 286 -91.94 -88.77 -24.12
CA VAL A 286 -92.43 -90.12 -24.42
C VAL A 286 -93.50 -90.58 -23.42
N GLU A 287 -93.39 -90.15 -22.16
CA GLU A 287 -94.34 -90.49 -21.11
C GLU A 287 -95.70 -89.80 -21.28
N VAL A 288 -95.69 -88.54 -21.75
CA VAL A 288 -96.90 -87.74 -22.01
C VAL A 288 -97.70 -88.33 -23.18
N GLU A 289 -97.03 -88.80 -24.24
CA GLU A 289 -97.71 -89.40 -25.40
C GLU A 289 -98.46 -90.68 -25.05
N LYS A 290 -97.91 -91.53 -24.16
CA LYS A 290 -98.59 -92.75 -23.68
C LYS A 290 -99.87 -92.44 -22.91
N LYS A 291 -99.88 -91.41 -22.05
CA LYS A 291 -101.08 -91.01 -21.29
C LYS A 291 -102.19 -90.44 -22.19
N ASN A 292 -101.82 -89.72 -23.25
CA ASN A 292 -102.78 -89.16 -24.19
C ASN A 292 -103.50 -90.24 -25.02
N ALA A 293 -102.81 -91.34 -25.36
CA ALA A 293 -103.41 -92.47 -26.07
C ALA A 293 -104.48 -93.18 -25.23
N LEU A 294 -104.25 -93.37 -23.92
CA LEU A 294 -105.23 -93.98 -23.00
C LEU A 294 -106.51 -93.15 -22.85
N THR A 295 -106.38 -91.83 -22.81
CA THR A 295 -107.54 -90.94 -22.64
C THR A 295 -108.48 -90.96 -23.85
N ARG A 296 -107.96 -91.26 -25.05
CA ARG A 296 -108.77 -91.35 -26.29
C ARG A 296 -109.63 -92.61 -26.36
N THR A 297 -109.20 -93.73 -25.77
CA THR A 297 -109.97 -94.98 -25.79
C THR A 297 -111.17 -94.94 -24.84
N GLU A 298 -111.05 -94.23 -23.72
CA GLU A 298 -112.15 -94.04 -22.78
C GLU A 298 -113.27 -93.15 -23.36
N LYS A 299 -112.93 -92.10 -24.11
CA LYS A 299 -113.92 -91.23 -24.77
C LYS A 299 -114.82 -91.98 -25.77
N LEU A 300 -114.24 -92.86 -26.59
CA LEU A 300 -115.01 -93.65 -27.58
C LEU A 300 -116.00 -94.62 -26.92
N ARG A 301 -115.73 -95.05 -25.68
CA ARG A 301 -116.63 -95.93 -24.91
C ARG A 301 -117.85 -95.18 -24.37
N ALA A 302 -117.70 -93.89 -24.05
CA ALA A 302 -118.77 -93.05 -23.53
C ALA A 302 -119.79 -92.65 -24.61
N ASP A 303 -119.36 -92.41 -25.85
CA ASP A 303 -120.23 -91.97 -26.95
C ASP A 303 -121.17 -93.07 -27.49
N LEU A 304 -120.84 -94.35 -27.30
CA LEU A 304 -121.72 -95.45 -27.69
C LEU A 304 -122.86 -95.68 -26.69
N LEU A 305 -122.65 -95.37 -25.41
CA LEU A 305 -123.65 -95.53 -24.36
C LEU A 305 -124.72 -94.43 -24.37
N SER A 306 -124.36 -93.22 -24.84
CA SER A 306 -125.28 -92.08 -24.94
C SER A 306 -126.27 -92.20 -26.12
N LYS A 307 -125.86 -92.80 -27.25
CA LYS A 307 -126.76 -92.99 -28.40
C LYS A 307 -127.88 -94.01 -28.15
N ALA A 308 -127.62 -95.04 -27.35
CA ALA A 308 -128.63 -96.06 -27.02
C ALA A 308 -129.74 -95.56 -26.09
N THR A 309 -129.48 -94.52 -25.29
CA THR A 309 -130.46 -93.93 -24.35
C THR A 309 -131.44 -93.00 -25.06
N VAL A 310 -131.00 -92.27 -26.08
CA VAL A 310 -131.83 -91.30 -26.82
C VAL A 310 -132.89 -91.97 -27.71
N GLU A 311 -132.62 -93.17 -28.24
CA GLU A 311 -133.60 -93.90 -29.07
C GLU A 311 -134.77 -94.51 -28.26
N TYR A 312 -134.61 -94.70 -26.95
CA TYR A 312 -135.68 -95.20 -26.08
C TYR A 312 -136.73 -94.12 -25.77
N ASP A 313 -136.31 -92.88 -25.54
CA ASP A 313 -137.19 -91.77 -25.17
C ASP A 313 -138.08 -91.29 -26.34
N ILE A 314 -137.63 -91.44 -27.59
CA ILE A 314 -138.40 -90.99 -28.77
C ILE A 314 -139.60 -91.91 -29.07
N LYS A 315 -139.53 -93.20 -28.68
CA LYS A 315 -140.66 -94.14 -28.86
C LYS A 315 -141.80 -93.95 -27.85
N VAL A 316 -141.57 -93.25 -26.73
CA VAL A 316 -142.58 -93.03 -25.68
C VAL A 316 -143.46 -91.79 -25.96
N LEU A 317 -143.00 -90.85 -26.79
CA LEU A 317 -143.71 -89.58 -27.03
C LEU A 317 -144.81 -89.63 -28.11
N ILE A 318 -145.14 -90.81 -28.66
CA ILE A 318 -146.18 -90.99 -29.70
C ILE A 318 -147.62 -91.11 -29.11
N LEU A 319 -147.84 -91.04 -27.78
CA LEU A 319 -149.13 -91.44 -27.17
C LEU A 319 -149.95 -90.40 -26.39
N MET A 320 -149.57 -89.11 -26.34
CA MET A 320 -150.34 -88.08 -25.61
C MET A 320 -150.54 -86.81 -26.43
N ASN A 321 -151.56 -86.80 -27.32
CA ASN A 321 -152.52 -85.69 -27.48
C ASN A 321 -153.42 -85.94 -28.70
N PHE A 322 -154.65 -86.36 -28.42
CA PHE A 322 -155.82 -86.33 -29.29
C PHE A 322 -156.91 -85.53 -28.55
N CYS A 323 -157.29 -84.36 -29.05
CA CYS A 323 -158.57 -83.67 -28.81
C CYS A 323 -158.77 -82.63 -29.91
#